data_AF-A0A838PZV4-F1
#
_entry.id   AF-A0A838PZV4-F1
#
_cell.length_a   1.000
_cell.length_b   1.000
_cell.length_c   1.000
_cell.angle_alpha   90.00
_cell.angle_beta   90.00
_cell.angle_gamma   90.00
#
_symmetry.space_group_name_H-M   'P 1'
#
loop_
_entity.id
_entity.type
_entity.pdbx_description
1 polymer ?
#
loop_
_entity_poly.entity_id
_entity_poly.type
_entity_poly.pdbx_seq_one_letter_code
_entity_poly.pdbx_strand_id
1 'polypeptide(L)'
;MTAELDDFAGVYGFALDDFQIAGIEALLAGRSTLVAAPTGAGKTVVGEFAVWHALQRGRKCFYTTPIKALSNQKFNDLVARHGPDVVGLLT
;
A
#
# COMPACT_ATOMS: atom_id res chain seq x y z
N MET A 1 -16.75 -1.00 -8.64
CA MET A 1 -15.78 -0.88 -7.52
C MET A 1 -16.29 -1.68 -6.34
N THR A 2 -15.39 -2.38 -5.64
CA THR A 2 -15.72 -3.11 -4.41
C THR A 2 -15.71 -2.14 -3.22
N ALA A 3 -16.48 -2.42 -2.17
CA ALA A 3 -16.51 -1.58 -0.97
C ALA A 3 -15.11 -1.35 -0.35
N GLU A 4 -14.25 -2.37 -0.39
CA GLU A 4 -12.87 -2.27 0.10
C GLU A 4 -12.00 -1.29 -0.70
N LEU A 5 -12.21 -1.21 -2.02
CA LEU A 5 -11.49 -0.24 -2.86
C LEU A 5 -11.97 1.18 -2.53
N ASP A 6 -13.28 1.37 -2.36
CA ASP A 6 -13.86 2.67 -2.01
C ASP A 6 -13.38 3.16 -0.64
N ASP A 7 -13.37 2.27 0.36
CA ASP A 7 -12.87 2.56 1.71
C ASP A 7 -11.39 2.98 1.67
N PHE A 8 -10.57 2.27 0.89
CA PHE A 8 -9.15 2.62 0.75
C PHE A 8 -8.95 3.90 -0.06
N ALA A 9 -9.68 4.09 -1.16
CA ALA A 9 -9.60 5.29 -1.98
C ALA A 9 -9.98 6.54 -1.18
N GLY A 10 -10.94 6.43 -0.26
CA GLY A 10 -11.33 7.50 0.67
C GLY A 10 -10.21 7.99 1.60
N VAL A 11 -9.10 7.26 1.73
CA VAL A 11 -7.91 7.70 2.46
C VAL A 11 -7.14 8.79 1.70
N TYR A 12 -7.34 8.92 0.38
CA TYR A 12 -6.68 9.92 -0.45
C TYR A 12 -7.62 11.07 -0.80
N GLY A 13 -7.07 12.29 -0.87
CA GLY A 13 -7.79 13.48 -1.33
C GLY A 13 -7.89 13.63 -2.85
N PHE A 14 -7.62 12.57 -3.60
CA PHE A 14 -7.58 12.55 -5.07
C PHE A 14 -8.10 11.22 -5.61
N ALA A 15 -8.56 11.24 -6.87
CA ALA A 15 -8.99 10.03 -7.57
C ALA A 15 -7.79 9.16 -7.95
N LEU A 16 -7.93 7.84 -7.81
CA LEU A 16 -6.89 6.89 -8.19
C LEU A 16 -6.83 6.75 -9.72
N ASP A 17 -5.61 6.58 -10.24
CA ASP A 17 -5.39 6.34 -11.67
C ASP A 17 -5.81 4.91 -12.06
N ASP A 18 -6.16 4.70 -13.33
CA ASP A 18 -6.60 3.40 -13.87
C ASP A 18 -5.64 2.25 -13.55
N PHE A 19 -4.33 2.49 -13.64
CA PHE A 19 -3.33 1.45 -13.35
C PHE A 19 -3.27 1.10 -11.85
N GLN A 20 -3.59 2.06 -10.98
CA GLN A 20 -3.65 1.84 -9.53
C GLN A 20 -4.88 1.00 -9.20
N ILE A 21 -6.04 1.35 -9.78
CA ILE A 21 -7.29 0.59 -9.65
C ILE A 21 -7.09 -0.85 -10.14
N ALA A 22 -6.55 -1.04 -11.34
CA ALA A 22 -6.29 -2.37 -11.88
C ALA A 22 -5.34 -3.21 -10.99
N GLY A 23 -4.31 -2.58 -10.41
CA GLY A 23 -3.40 -3.23 -9.48
C GLY A 23 -4.09 -3.66 -8.18
N ILE A 24 -4.96 -2.81 -7.64
CA ILE A 24 -5.76 -3.06 -6.43
C ILE A 24 -6.77 -4.18 -6.67
N GLU A 25 -7.50 -4.15 -7.79
CA GLU A 25 -8.47 -5.19 -8.15
C GLU A 25 -7.81 -6.56 -8.33
N ALA A 26 -6.58 -6.60 -8.86
CA ALA A 26 -5.80 -7.83 -8.92
C ALA A 26 -5.48 -8.39 -7.53
N LEU A 27 -5.07 -7.54 -6.59
CA LEU A 27 -4.80 -7.94 -5.21
C LEU A 27 -6.08 -8.41 -4.48
N LEU A 28 -7.21 -7.72 -4.67
CA LEU A 28 -8.52 -8.11 -4.13
C LEU A 28 -8.97 -9.48 -4.64
N ALA A 29 -8.68 -9.80 -5.90
CA ALA A 29 -8.93 -11.12 -6.49
C ALA A 29 -7.94 -12.21 -5.99
N GLY A 30 -7.07 -11.90 -5.01
CA GLY A 30 -6.09 -12.82 -4.46
C GLY A 30 -4.92 -13.12 -5.39
N ARG A 31 -4.67 -12.28 -6.41
CA ARG A 31 -3.56 -12.44 -7.36
C ARG A 31 -2.36 -11.61 -6.93
N SER A 32 -1.17 -12.00 -7.42
CA SER A 32 0.04 -11.18 -7.32
C SER A 32 0.07 -10.14 -8.44
N THR A 33 0.56 -8.94 -8.14
CA THR A 33 0.63 -7.81 -9.08
C THR A 33 2.07 -7.30 -9.23
N LEU A 34 2.50 -7.06 -10.47
CA LEU A 34 3.70 -6.29 -10.80
C LEU A 34 3.28 -4.94 -11.40
N VAL A 35 3.58 -3.85 -10.72
CA VAL A 35 3.26 -2.49 -11.18
C VAL A 35 4.52 -1.81 -11.71
N ALA A 36 4.56 -1.57 -13.02
CA ALA A 36 5.64 -0.84 -13.68
C ALA A 36 5.12 0.53 -14.13
N ALA A 37 5.50 1.58 -13.39
CA ALA A 37 5.16 2.97 -13.72
C ALA A 37 6.32 3.91 -13.38
N PRO A 38 6.47 5.04 -14.09
CA PRO A 38 7.53 6.02 -13.84
C PRO A 38 7.58 6.50 -12.38
N THR A 39 8.74 6.98 -11.94
CA THR A 39 8.86 7.66 -10.65
C THR A 39 8.00 8.93 -10.66
N GLY A 40 7.28 9.19 -9.57
CA GLY A 40 6.31 10.28 -9.49
C GLY A 40 4.88 9.89 -9.89
N ALA A 41 4.66 8.77 -10.59
CA ALA A 41 3.32 8.35 -11.04
C ALA A 41 2.43 7.74 -9.93
N GLY A 42 2.85 7.73 -8.66
CA GLY A 42 2.02 7.22 -7.57
C GLY A 42 1.93 5.69 -7.45
N LYS A 43 2.81 4.90 -8.08
CA LYS A 43 2.81 3.42 -7.95
C LYS A 43 2.79 2.88 -6.51
N THR A 44 3.26 3.67 -5.55
CA THR A 44 3.23 3.36 -4.12
C THR A 44 1.81 3.10 -3.60
N VAL A 45 0.78 3.72 -4.18
CA VAL A 45 -0.63 3.50 -3.78
C VAL A 45 -1.01 2.02 -3.79
N VAL A 46 -0.58 1.27 -4.81
CA VAL A 46 -0.87 -0.18 -4.90
C VAL A 46 -0.16 -0.97 -3.79
N GLY A 47 1.07 -0.58 -3.44
CA GLY A 47 1.81 -1.19 -2.33
C GLY A 47 1.21 -0.86 -0.97
N GLU A 48 0.74 0.38 -0.77
CA GLU A 48 0.05 0.80 0.45
C GLU A 48 -1.30 0.10 0.60
N PHE A 49 -2.02 -0.13 -0.50
CA PHE A 49 -3.21 -0.97 -0.50
C PHE A 49 -2.91 -2.38 -0.01
N ALA A 50 -1.81 -3.00 -0.49
CA ALA A 50 -1.44 -4.34 -0.05
C ALA A 50 -1.18 -4.42 1.47
N VAL A 51 -0.58 -3.37 2.05
CA VAL A 51 -0.39 -3.26 3.51
C VAL A 51 -1.76 -3.13 4.20
N TRP A 52 -2.58 -2.16 3.78
CA TRP A 52 -3.90 -1.92 4.35
C TRP A 52 -4.78 -3.18 4.31
N HIS A 53 -4.86 -3.84 3.15
CA HIS A 53 -5.65 -5.04 2.92
C HIS A 53 -5.18 -6.22 3.78
N ALA A 54 -3.87 -6.38 3.98
CA ALA A 54 -3.34 -7.40 4.87
C ALA A 54 -3.75 -7.16 6.33
N LEU A 55 -3.63 -5.91 6.81
CA LEU A 55 -3.98 -5.53 8.18
C LEU A 55 -5.48 -5.71 8.47
N GLN A 56 -6.35 -5.32 7.54
CA GLN A 56 -7.81 -5.50 7.67
C GLN A 56 -8.22 -6.98 7.78
N ARG A 57 -7.37 -7.89 7.33
CA ARG A 57 -7.58 -9.35 7.39
C ARG A 57 -6.81 -10.02 8.53
N GLY A 58 -6.21 -9.26 9.45
CA GLY A 58 -5.38 -9.79 10.54
C GLY A 58 -4.12 -10.52 10.05
N ARG A 59 -3.66 -10.21 8.83
CA ARG A 59 -2.44 -10.78 8.23
C ARG A 59 -1.27 -9.83 8.39
N LYS A 60 -0.07 -10.34 8.12
CA LYS A 60 1.18 -9.56 8.10
C LYS A 60 1.56 -9.18 6.66
N CYS A 61 2.21 -8.04 6.50
CA CYS A 61 2.80 -7.58 5.24
C CYS A 61 4.28 -7.23 5.46
N PHE A 62 5.16 -7.72 4.58
CA PHE A 62 6.56 -7.29 4.54
C PHE A 62 6.72 -6.21 3.48
N TYR A 63 7.03 -4.99 3.92
CA TYR A 63 7.32 -3.87 3.03
C TYR A 63 8.84 -3.72 2.90
N THR A 64 9.39 -4.00 1.73
CA THR A 64 10.83 -3.94 1.48
C THR A 64 11.18 -2.71 0.63
N THR A 65 12.32 -2.10 0.90
CA THR A 65 12.86 -1.01 0.11
C THR A 65 14.32 -1.30 -0.22
N PRO A 66 14.88 -0.74 -1.31
CA PRO A 66 16.24 -1.06 -1.72
C PRO A 66 17.32 -0.44 -0.83
N ILE A 67 16.99 0.57 -0.01
CA ILE A 67 17.97 1.27 0.84
C ILE A 67 17.38 1.67 2.20
N LYS A 68 18.21 1.71 3.24
CA LYS A 68 17.82 2.03 4.62
C LYS A 68 17.07 3.36 4.76
N ALA A 69 17.49 4.40 4.04
CA ALA A 69 16.86 5.71 4.12
C ALA A 69 15.37 5.65 3.70
N LEU A 70 15.04 4.87 2.67
CA LEU A 70 13.66 4.68 2.22
C LEU A 70 12.87 3.80 3.18
N SER A 71 13.51 2.80 3.81
CA SER A 71 12.88 2.02 4.88
C SER A 71 12.47 2.91 6.05
N ASN A 72 13.34 3.81 6.51
CA ASN A 72 13.02 4.74 7.59
C ASN A 72 11.88 5.70 7.21
N GLN A 73 11.90 6.24 5.99
CA GLN A 73 10.81 7.09 5.51
C GLN A 73 9.48 6.33 5.50
N LYS A 74 9.47 5.11 4.94
CA LYS A 74 8.25 4.30 4.86
C LYS A 74 7.78 3.78 6.20
N PHE A 75 8.68 3.49 7.13
CA PHE A 75 8.33 3.20 8.51
C PHE A 75 7.55 4.36 9.13
N ASN A 76 8.05 5.59 9.03
CA ASN A 76 7.36 6.76 9.57
C ASN A 76 5.99 6.99 8.90
N ASP A 77 5.90 6.87 7.56
CA ASP A 77 4.65 7.01 6.82
C ASP A 77 3.60 5.97 7.29
N LEU A 78 4.02 4.70 7.44
CA LEU A 78 3.15 3.61 7.86
C LEU A 78 2.76 3.70 9.33
N VAL A 79 3.66 4.11 10.21
CA VAL A 79 3.37 4.39 11.63
C VAL A 79 2.34 5.50 11.75
N ALA A 80 2.48 6.59 10.98
CA ALA A 80 1.51 7.68 10.98
C ALA A 80 0.12 7.22 10.53
N ARG A 81 0.04 6.24 9.62
CA ARG A 81 -1.22 5.72 9.08
C ARG A 81 -1.87 4.62 9.93
N HIS A 82 -1.06 3.71 10.49
CA HIS A 82 -1.55 2.48 11.12
C HIS A 82 -1.25 2.40 12.63
N GLY A 83 -0.51 3.36 13.17
CA GLY A 83 -0.11 3.41 14.57
C GLY A 83 1.22 2.68 14.86
N PRO A 84 1.95 3.11 15.90
CA PRO A 84 3.27 2.55 16.24
C PRO A 84 3.21 1.11 16.75
N ASP A 85 2.09 0.68 17.31
CA ASP A 85 1.93 -0.69 17.85
C ASP A 85 1.73 -1.74 16.74
N VAL A 86 1.41 -1.30 15.52
CA VAL A 86 1.09 -2.18 14.38
C VAL A 86 2.26 -2.33 13.42
N VAL A 87 3.21 -1.38 13.42
CA VAL A 87 4.27 -1.29 12.43
C VAL A 87 5.64 -1.47 13.09
N GLY A 88 6.40 -2.45 12.60
CA GLY A 88 7.78 -2.70 13.00
C GLY A 88 8.78 -2.36 11.90
N LEU A 89 10.05 -2.17 12.28
CA LEU A 89 11.16 -1.99 11.36
C LEU A 89 12.27 -3.00 11.69
N LEU A 90 12.71 -3.76 10.68
CA LEU A 90 13.86 -4.65 10.74
C LEU A 90 14.96 -4.10 9.84
N THR A 91 16.16 -3.85 10.37
CA THR A 91 17.28 -3.21 9.64
C THR A 91 18.58 -3.96 9.78
#